data_AF-A0A953MSJ9-F1
#
_entry.id   AF-A0A953MSJ9-F1
#
_cell.length_a   1.000
_cell.length_b   1.000
_cell.length_c   1.000
_cell.angle_alpha   90.00
_cell.angle_beta   90.00
_cell.angle_gamma   90.00
#
_symmetry.space_group_name_H-M   'P 1'
#
loop_
_entity.id
_entity.type
_entity.pdbx_description
1 polymer ?
#
loop_
_entity_poly.entity_id
_entity_poly.type
_entity_poly.pdbx_seq_one_letter_code
_entity_poly.pdbx_strand_id
1 'polypeptide(L)'
;MKKEQINELFVRFEAAGGTMEGIECWSARELQSVLGYSEWRNFNTVIDRAREACKAAGEEMSDHFVGINKMISLAKGAQRAIEDIALTRYACYLIAQNGDPSKPAIAFAQTYFAVQTRKLEVIEQRLIDVARVIARDKLMRSEKKLSGIIYERGVDQGGFAVIRSKGDQALFGGFGTNEMKRKLRAPEKRPLADFLSTLAIKAKDFATEMTSHNVIEKDLKGITPIADEHVASNKAVRQSMLQRGIKPEQLPAGEDVKKVERRSNSEQKSLTKGPRRGGRKKD
;
A
#
# COMPACT_ATOMS: atom_id res chain seq x y z
N MET A 1 -5.30 -3.06 -29.28
CA MET A 1 -6.77 -2.89 -29.18
C MET A 1 -7.09 -1.41 -29.01
N LYS A 2 -8.15 -0.87 -29.62
CA LYS A 2 -8.49 0.56 -29.49
C LYS A 2 -9.01 0.86 -28.08
N LYS A 3 -8.75 2.07 -27.56
CA LYS A 3 -9.14 2.48 -26.20
C LYS A 3 -10.65 2.43 -25.98
N GLU A 4 -11.47 2.67 -27.01
CA GLU A 4 -12.93 2.55 -26.91
C GLU A 4 -13.39 1.10 -26.68
N GLN A 5 -12.79 0.12 -27.37
CA GLN A 5 -13.14 -1.31 -27.23
C GLN A 5 -12.80 -1.86 -25.84
N ILE A 6 -11.70 -1.39 -25.26
CA ILE A 6 -11.29 -1.70 -23.87
C ILE A 6 -12.36 -1.21 -22.88
N ASN A 7 -12.85 0.02 -23.07
CA ASN A 7 -13.85 0.59 -22.17
C ASN A 7 -15.21 -0.09 -22.31
N GLU A 8 -15.59 -0.49 -23.53
CA GLU A 8 -16.83 -1.22 -23.77
C GLU A 8 -16.82 -2.61 -23.11
N LEU A 9 -15.73 -3.37 -23.26
CA LEU A 9 -15.59 -4.67 -22.61
C LEU A 9 -15.55 -4.55 -21.08
N PHE A 10 -14.94 -3.49 -20.56
CA PHE A 10 -14.96 -3.19 -19.12
C PHE A 10 -16.38 -2.97 -18.61
N VAL A 11 -17.15 -2.09 -19.26
CA VAL A 11 -18.54 -1.78 -18.86
C VAL A 11 -19.40 -3.04 -18.95
N ARG A 12 -19.24 -3.86 -19.99
CA ARG A 12 -19.99 -5.11 -20.13
C ARG A 12 -19.64 -6.13 -19.05
N PHE A 13 -18.37 -6.24 -18.67
CA PHE A 13 -17.93 -7.14 -17.60
C PHE A 13 -18.50 -6.70 -16.25
N GLU A 14 -18.36 -5.43 -15.88
CA GLU A 14 -18.89 -4.93 -14.60
C GLU A 14 -20.43 -4.93 -14.56
N ALA A 15 -21.10 -4.64 -15.68
CA ALA A 15 -22.56 -4.69 -15.76
C ALA A 15 -23.16 -6.10 -15.69
N ALA A 16 -22.37 -7.14 -16.00
CA ALA A 16 -22.76 -8.54 -15.82
C ALA A 16 -22.60 -9.01 -14.37
N GLY A 17 -21.98 -8.20 -13.51
CA GLY A 17 -21.88 -8.47 -12.08
C GLY A 17 -23.17 -8.10 -11.37
N GLY A 18 -23.60 -8.94 -10.42
CA GLY A 18 -24.74 -8.69 -9.54
C GLY A 18 -24.43 -9.11 -8.11
N THR A 19 -25.38 -8.88 -7.21
CA THR A 19 -25.27 -9.33 -5.81
C THR A 19 -26.14 -10.55 -5.59
N MET A 20 -25.55 -11.64 -5.13
CA MET A 20 -26.24 -12.85 -4.67
C MET A 20 -25.90 -13.07 -3.21
N GLU A 21 -26.90 -13.06 -2.32
CA GLU A 21 -26.72 -13.24 -0.87
C GLU A 21 -25.68 -12.29 -0.24
N GLY A 22 -25.58 -11.06 -0.75
CA GLY A 22 -24.61 -10.05 -0.29
C GLY A 22 -23.21 -10.19 -0.89
N ILE A 23 -22.96 -11.20 -1.73
CA ILE A 23 -21.68 -11.45 -2.40
C ILE A 23 -21.78 -11.02 -3.86
N GLU A 24 -20.74 -10.37 -4.36
CA GLU A 24 -20.64 -9.99 -5.77
C GLU A 24 -20.33 -11.22 -6.65
N CYS A 25 -21.25 -11.52 -7.58
CA CYS A 25 -21.22 -12.73 -8.40
C CYS A 25 -21.57 -12.42 -9.88
N TRP A 26 -21.03 -13.25 -10.78
CA TRP A 26 -21.32 -13.25 -12.22
C TRP A 26 -21.95 -14.56 -12.64
N SER A 27 -22.90 -14.50 -13.56
CA SER A 27 -23.38 -15.69 -14.28
C SER A 27 -22.32 -16.17 -15.27
N ALA A 28 -21.91 -17.44 -15.21
CA ALA A 28 -21.01 -18.04 -16.18
C ALA A 28 -21.60 -18.01 -17.60
N ARG A 29 -22.92 -18.18 -17.75
CA ARG A 29 -23.60 -18.07 -19.05
C ARG A 29 -23.50 -16.68 -19.66
N GLU A 30 -23.58 -15.62 -18.85
CA GLU A 30 -23.39 -14.24 -19.33
C GLU A 30 -21.92 -13.97 -19.64
N LEU A 31 -21.04 -14.40 -18.74
CA LEU A 31 -19.61 -14.22 -18.86
C LEU A 31 -19.04 -14.92 -20.10
N GLN A 32 -19.60 -16.08 -20.49
CA GLN A 32 -19.27 -16.78 -21.73
C GLN A 32 -19.30 -15.83 -22.94
N SER A 33 -20.39 -15.07 -23.08
CA SER A 33 -20.61 -14.16 -24.21
C SER A 33 -19.71 -12.93 -24.11
N VAL A 34 -19.52 -12.40 -22.90
CA VAL A 34 -18.62 -11.26 -22.62
C VAL A 34 -17.17 -11.61 -22.99
N LEU A 35 -16.74 -12.85 -22.73
CA LEU A 35 -15.38 -13.33 -23.00
C LEU A 35 -15.20 -13.92 -24.41
N GLY A 36 -16.23 -13.85 -25.27
CA GLY A 36 -16.12 -14.22 -26.68
C GLY A 36 -16.09 -15.73 -26.95
N TYR A 37 -16.74 -16.52 -26.10
CA TYR A 37 -16.98 -17.95 -26.36
C TYR A 37 -18.39 -18.13 -26.93
N SER A 38 -18.49 -18.64 -28.16
CA SER A 38 -19.77 -18.94 -28.81
C SER A 38 -20.42 -20.20 -28.26
N GLU A 39 -19.61 -21.20 -27.92
CA GLU A 39 -20.08 -22.51 -27.46
C GLU A 39 -19.77 -22.74 -25.98
N TRP A 40 -20.80 -23.18 -25.23
CA TRP A 40 -20.66 -23.48 -23.81
C TRP A 40 -19.60 -24.53 -23.52
N ARG A 41 -19.49 -25.58 -24.34
CA ARG A 41 -18.52 -26.66 -24.13
C ARG A 41 -17.08 -26.14 -24.04
N ASN A 42 -16.74 -25.19 -24.91
CA ASN A 42 -15.41 -24.58 -24.93
C ASN A 42 -15.18 -23.69 -23.70
N PHE A 43 -16.20 -22.94 -23.28
CA PHE A 43 -16.10 -22.13 -22.08
C PHE A 43 -16.05 -22.97 -20.80
N ASN A 44 -16.82 -24.05 -20.72
CA ASN A 44 -16.80 -24.99 -19.60
C ASN A 44 -15.41 -25.60 -19.40
N THR A 45 -14.71 -25.90 -20.50
CA THR A 45 -13.31 -26.37 -20.43
C THR A 45 -12.39 -25.35 -19.77
N VAL A 46 -12.62 -24.05 -19.99
CA VAL A 46 -11.85 -22.97 -19.33
C VAL A 46 -12.25 -22.85 -17.86
N ILE A 47 -13.53 -22.99 -17.54
CA ILE A 47 -14.01 -23.02 -16.15
C ILE A 47 -13.38 -24.19 -15.39
N ASP A 48 -13.29 -25.37 -15.99
CA ASP A 48 -12.70 -26.54 -15.35
C ASP A 48 -11.21 -26.35 -15.06
N ARG A 49 -10.45 -25.75 -15.99
CA ARG A 49 -9.06 -25.34 -15.72
C ARG A 49 -8.97 -24.28 -14.62
N ALA A 50 -9.90 -23.32 -14.58
CA ALA A 50 -9.95 -22.31 -13.54
C ALA A 50 -10.25 -22.91 -12.15
N ARG A 51 -11.10 -23.94 -12.08
CA ARG A 51 -11.37 -24.72 -10.86
C ARG A 51 -10.14 -25.49 -10.39
N GLU A 52 -9.42 -26.13 -11.31
CA GLU A 52 -8.15 -26.79 -11.00
C GLU A 52 -7.12 -25.79 -10.45
N ALA A 53 -7.00 -24.61 -11.06
CA ALA A 53 -6.13 -23.54 -10.58
C ALA A 53 -6.55 -23.03 -9.19
N CYS A 54 -7.86 -22.90 -8.94
CA CYS A 54 -8.41 -22.53 -7.63
C CYS A 54 -8.00 -23.54 -6.55
N LYS A 55 -8.18 -24.83 -6.82
CA LYS A 55 -7.78 -25.91 -5.92
C LYS A 55 -6.27 -25.95 -5.70
N ALA A 56 -5.47 -25.75 -6.75
CA ALA A 56 -4.02 -25.70 -6.66
C ALA A 56 -3.50 -24.51 -5.82
N ALA A 57 -4.26 -23.41 -5.77
CA ALA A 57 -3.98 -22.27 -4.91
C ALA A 57 -4.38 -22.49 -3.44
N GLY A 58 -4.99 -23.64 -3.11
CA GLY A 58 -5.44 -23.98 -1.75
C GLY A 58 -6.81 -23.40 -1.37
N GLU A 59 -7.56 -22.87 -2.33
CA GLU A 59 -8.91 -22.32 -2.13
C GLU A 59 -9.99 -23.39 -2.35
N GLU A 60 -11.10 -23.29 -1.62
CA GLU A 60 -12.23 -24.21 -1.76
C GLU A 60 -13.09 -23.83 -2.97
N MET A 61 -13.30 -24.77 -3.90
CA MET A 61 -13.99 -24.46 -5.16
C MET A 61 -15.45 -24.02 -4.95
N SER A 62 -16.12 -24.52 -3.92
CA SER A 62 -17.51 -24.15 -3.61
C SER A 62 -17.67 -22.69 -3.20
N ASP A 63 -16.61 -22.04 -2.72
CA ASP A 63 -16.65 -20.63 -2.30
C ASP A 63 -16.60 -19.68 -3.52
N HIS A 64 -16.29 -20.21 -4.70
CA HIS A 64 -16.00 -19.41 -5.89
C HIS A 64 -16.77 -19.83 -7.14
N PHE A 65 -17.15 -21.11 -7.25
CA PHE A 65 -17.86 -21.68 -8.40
C PHE A 65 -19.12 -22.41 -7.92
N VAL A 66 -20.20 -21.67 -7.69
CA VAL A 66 -21.46 -22.23 -7.16
C VAL A 66 -22.39 -22.60 -8.31
N GLY A 67 -22.81 -23.86 -8.38
CA GLY A 67 -23.81 -24.29 -9.37
C GLY A 67 -25.18 -23.66 -9.08
N ILE A 68 -25.77 -23.00 -10.07
CA ILE A 68 -27.09 -22.38 -10.00
C ILE A 68 -27.91 -22.72 -11.25
N ASN A 69 -29.19 -22.38 -11.26
CA ASN A 69 -30.04 -22.50 -12.46
C ASN A 69 -30.39 -21.12 -12.99
N LYS A 70 -30.26 -20.94 -14.31
CA LYS A 70 -30.65 -19.71 -15.00
C LYS A 70 -31.87 -19.96 -15.87
N MET A 71 -32.87 -19.08 -15.78
CA MET A 71 -34.05 -19.14 -16.64
C MET A 71 -33.77 -18.45 -17.98
N ILE A 72 -34.09 -19.12 -19.08
CA ILE A 72 -34.01 -18.56 -20.43
C ILE A 72 -35.38 -18.54 -21.09
N SER A 73 -35.62 -17.52 -21.91
CA SER A 73 -36.82 -17.42 -22.74
C SER A 73 -36.62 -18.20 -24.05
N LEU A 74 -37.60 -19.04 -24.37
CA LEU A 74 -37.72 -19.79 -25.61
C LEU A 74 -38.71 -19.10 -26.56
N ALA A 75 -38.84 -19.65 -27.77
CA ALA A 75 -39.84 -19.20 -28.72
C ALA A 75 -41.25 -19.26 -28.10
N LYS A 76 -42.10 -18.28 -28.45
CA LYS A 76 -43.48 -18.16 -27.97
C LYS A 76 -43.64 -17.91 -26.46
N GLY A 77 -42.61 -17.37 -25.79
CA GLY A 77 -42.70 -16.95 -24.39
C GLY A 77 -42.59 -18.08 -23.36
N ALA A 78 -42.35 -19.32 -23.80
CA ALA A 78 -42.01 -20.41 -22.89
C ALA A 78 -40.67 -20.13 -22.20
N GLN A 79 -40.49 -20.55 -20.95
CA GLN A 79 -39.22 -20.43 -20.23
C GLN A 79 -38.68 -21.81 -19.85
N ARG A 80 -37.35 -21.94 -19.83
CA ARG A 80 -36.67 -23.17 -19.40
C ARG A 80 -35.49 -22.83 -18.49
N ALA A 81 -35.31 -23.63 -17.44
CA ALA A 81 -34.10 -23.59 -16.63
C ALA A 81 -32.94 -24.30 -17.34
N ILE A 82 -31.78 -23.66 -17.36
CA ILE A 82 -30.51 -24.26 -17.76
C ILE A 82 -29.52 -24.18 -16.61
N GLU A 83 -28.61 -25.15 -16.54
CA GLU A 83 -27.51 -25.12 -15.57
C GLU A 83 -26.60 -23.92 -15.84
N ASP A 84 -26.21 -23.22 -14.78
CA ASP A 84 -25.32 -22.07 -14.78
C ASP A 84 -24.42 -22.13 -13.53
N ILE A 85 -23.45 -21.24 -13.44
CA ILE A 85 -22.51 -21.17 -12.33
C ILE A 85 -22.42 -19.71 -11.91
N ALA A 86 -22.67 -19.44 -10.63
CA ALA A 86 -22.35 -18.18 -10.01
C ALA A 86 -20.85 -18.15 -9.71
N LEU A 87 -20.18 -17.14 -10.24
CA LEU A 87 -18.74 -16.96 -10.19
C LEU A 87 -18.42 -15.75 -9.33
N THR A 88 -17.57 -15.89 -8.32
CA THR A 88 -17.03 -14.71 -7.63
C THR A 88 -16.08 -13.92 -8.54
N ARG A 89 -15.73 -12.69 -8.14
CA ARG A 89 -14.70 -11.90 -8.85
C ARG A 89 -13.37 -12.66 -9.00
N TYR A 90 -13.02 -13.48 -8.00
CA TYR A 90 -11.84 -14.34 -8.04
C TYR A 90 -11.97 -15.48 -9.06
N ALA A 91 -13.14 -16.15 -9.15
CA ALA A 91 -13.40 -17.13 -10.19
C ALA A 91 -13.31 -16.52 -11.61
N CYS A 92 -13.87 -15.31 -11.79
CA CYS A 92 -13.76 -14.56 -13.05
C CYS A 92 -12.28 -14.27 -13.42
N TYR A 93 -11.45 -13.94 -12.44
CA TYR A 93 -10.00 -13.76 -12.64
C TYR A 93 -9.32 -15.05 -13.10
N LEU A 94 -9.58 -16.18 -12.43
CA LEU A 94 -9.00 -17.47 -12.80
C LEU A 94 -9.46 -17.92 -14.20
N ILE A 95 -10.72 -17.66 -14.57
CA ILE A 95 -11.23 -17.92 -15.92
C ILE A 95 -10.48 -17.06 -16.95
N ALA A 96 -10.23 -15.78 -16.68
CA ALA A 96 -9.46 -14.92 -17.57
C ALA A 96 -8.01 -15.40 -17.73
N GLN A 97 -7.37 -15.87 -16.67
CA GLN A 97 -6.01 -16.42 -16.72
C GLN A 97 -5.91 -17.71 -17.56
N ASN A 98 -6.92 -18.58 -17.47
CA ASN A 98 -6.93 -19.89 -18.12
C ASN A 98 -7.61 -19.88 -19.50
N GLY A 99 -8.15 -18.75 -19.92
CA GLY A 99 -8.80 -18.57 -21.21
C GLY A 99 -7.80 -18.40 -22.36
N ASP A 100 -8.28 -18.59 -23.58
CA ASP A 100 -7.49 -18.43 -24.82
C ASP A 100 -7.12 -16.95 -25.08
N PRO A 101 -5.84 -16.55 -24.99
CA PRO A 101 -5.41 -15.17 -25.17
C PRO A 101 -5.53 -14.68 -26.62
N SER A 102 -5.75 -15.57 -27.60
CA SER A 102 -6.05 -15.15 -28.98
C SER A 102 -7.41 -14.46 -29.08
N LYS A 103 -8.31 -14.66 -28.10
CA LYS A 103 -9.59 -13.94 -28.00
C LYS A 103 -9.35 -12.54 -27.42
N PRO A 104 -9.72 -11.45 -28.12
CA PRO A 104 -9.51 -10.08 -27.63
C PRO A 104 -10.13 -9.80 -26.26
N ALA A 105 -11.28 -10.41 -25.96
CA ALA A 105 -11.95 -10.25 -24.68
C ALA A 105 -11.20 -10.93 -23.51
N ILE A 106 -10.54 -12.06 -23.75
CA ILE A 106 -9.67 -12.71 -22.75
C ILE A 106 -8.40 -11.89 -22.53
N ALA A 107 -7.70 -11.48 -23.60
CA ALA A 107 -6.51 -10.64 -23.47
C ALA A 107 -6.83 -9.32 -22.74
N PHE A 108 -8.02 -8.76 -22.98
CA PHE A 108 -8.54 -7.63 -22.23
C PHE A 108 -8.76 -7.97 -20.76
N ALA A 109 -9.47 -9.05 -20.43
CA ALA A 109 -9.73 -9.44 -19.04
C ALA A 109 -8.42 -9.66 -18.25
N GLN A 110 -7.43 -10.31 -18.86
CA GLN A 110 -6.08 -10.47 -18.28
C GLN A 110 -5.42 -9.12 -18.00
N THR A 111 -5.47 -8.20 -18.98
CA THR A 111 -4.95 -6.84 -18.82
C THR A 111 -5.70 -6.07 -17.73
N TYR A 112 -7.02 -6.22 -17.67
CA TYR A 112 -7.88 -5.58 -16.68
C TYR A 112 -7.48 -5.99 -15.27
N PHE A 113 -7.41 -7.29 -14.98
CA PHE A 113 -7.04 -7.78 -13.65
C PHE A 113 -5.60 -7.39 -13.30
N ALA A 114 -4.65 -7.46 -14.24
CA ALA A 114 -3.28 -6.99 -14.02
C ALA A 114 -3.22 -5.49 -13.66
N VAL A 115 -4.02 -4.65 -14.33
CA VAL A 115 -4.12 -3.22 -14.04
C VAL A 115 -4.77 -2.97 -12.68
N GLN A 116 -5.80 -3.73 -12.30
CA GLN A 116 -6.44 -3.59 -10.98
C GLN A 116 -5.49 -3.98 -9.84
N THR A 117 -4.78 -5.10 -9.96
CA THR A 117 -3.73 -5.49 -9.01
C THR A 117 -2.67 -4.40 -8.91
N ARG A 118 -2.19 -3.89 -10.06
CA ARG A 118 -1.21 -2.80 -10.07
C ARG A 118 -1.72 -1.52 -9.41
N LYS A 119 -3.01 -1.18 -9.56
CA LYS A 119 -3.61 -0.03 -8.87
C LYS A 119 -3.62 -0.23 -7.36
N LEU A 120 -3.98 -1.42 -6.87
CA LEU A 120 -3.97 -1.72 -5.44
C LEU A 120 -2.56 -1.64 -4.86
N GLU A 121 -1.56 -2.24 -5.49
CA GLU A 121 -0.15 -2.12 -5.08
C GLU A 121 0.30 -0.65 -4.99
N VAL A 122 -0.08 0.17 -5.98
CA VAL A 122 0.24 1.60 -5.98
C VAL A 122 -0.48 2.33 -4.84
N ILE A 123 -1.72 1.97 -4.51
CA ILE A 123 -2.46 2.54 -3.37
C ILE A 123 -1.80 2.14 -2.05
N GLU A 124 -1.44 0.87 -1.87
CA GLU A 124 -0.72 0.41 -0.68
C GLU A 124 0.60 1.14 -0.49
N GLN A 125 1.40 1.25 -1.56
CA GLN A 125 2.65 2.01 -1.53
C GLN A 125 2.41 3.48 -1.16
N ARG A 126 1.35 4.10 -1.67
CA ARG A 126 0.95 5.47 -1.30
C ARG A 126 0.60 5.60 0.18
N LEU A 127 -0.13 4.63 0.75
CA LEU A 127 -0.48 4.64 2.17
C LEU A 127 0.77 4.58 3.05
N ILE A 128 1.74 3.72 2.68
CA ILE A 128 3.03 3.62 3.37
C ILE A 128 3.80 4.94 3.28
N ASP A 129 3.85 5.54 2.09
CA ASP A 129 4.51 6.81 1.82
C ASP A 129 3.92 7.97 2.65
N VAL A 130 2.58 8.10 2.66
CA VAL A 130 1.85 9.10 3.45
C VAL A 130 2.11 8.91 4.95
N ALA A 131 2.03 7.68 5.44
CA ALA A 131 2.32 7.37 6.84
C ALA A 131 3.74 7.78 7.25
N ARG A 132 4.72 7.63 6.34
CA ARG A 132 6.10 8.07 6.58
C ARG A 132 6.23 9.59 6.64
N VAL A 133 5.59 10.30 5.72
CA VAL A 133 5.58 11.78 5.71
C VAL A 133 4.98 12.32 7.01
N ILE A 134 3.85 11.77 7.46
CA ILE A 134 3.20 12.14 8.72
C ILE A 134 4.12 11.87 9.92
N ALA A 135 4.72 10.67 10.00
CA ALA A 135 5.64 10.33 11.07
C ALA A 135 6.85 11.28 11.12
N ARG A 136 7.36 11.68 9.96
CA ARG A 136 8.50 12.60 9.84
C ARG A 136 8.16 14.02 10.30
N ASP A 137 6.98 14.52 9.93
CA ASP A 137 6.49 15.83 10.39
C ASP A 137 6.30 15.83 11.90
N LYS A 138 5.73 14.75 12.46
CA LYS A 138 5.57 14.59 13.90
C LYS A 138 6.92 14.62 14.63
N LEU A 139 7.88 13.80 14.19
CA LEU A 139 9.24 13.81 14.75
C LEU A 139 9.88 15.21 14.68
N MET A 140 9.67 15.95 13.59
CA MET A 140 10.18 17.32 13.47
C MET A 140 9.62 18.24 14.56
N ARG A 141 8.32 18.13 14.86
CA ARG A 141 7.66 18.91 15.90
C ARG A 141 8.16 18.51 17.29
N SER A 142 8.30 17.22 17.56
CA SER A 142 8.81 16.70 18.83
C SER A 142 10.28 17.07 19.06
N GLU A 143 11.14 17.01 18.03
CA GLU A 143 12.52 17.49 18.12
C GLU A 143 12.58 19.01 18.33
N LYS A 144 11.70 19.79 17.69
CA LYS A 144 11.61 21.24 17.90
C LYS A 144 11.17 21.58 19.32
N LYS A 145 10.19 20.86 19.86
CA LYS A 145 9.72 21.00 21.25
C LYS A 145 10.84 20.68 22.23
N LEU A 146 11.50 19.52 22.07
CA LEU A 146 12.65 19.15 22.91
C LEU A 146 13.75 20.21 22.84
N SER A 147 14.10 20.70 21.64
CA SER A 147 15.11 21.74 21.47
C SER A 147 14.77 23.03 22.22
N GLY A 148 13.49 23.43 22.29
CA GLY A 148 13.06 24.58 23.08
C GLY A 148 13.23 24.34 24.59
N ILE A 149 12.74 23.19 25.06
CA ILE A 149 12.83 22.79 26.49
C ILE A 149 14.28 22.81 26.98
N ILE A 150 15.20 22.22 26.23
CA ILE A 150 16.60 22.10 26.66
C ILE A 150 17.37 23.42 26.51
N TYR A 151 16.95 24.30 25.60
CA TYR A 151 17.55 25.62 25.44
C TYR A 151 17.32 26.49 26.68
N GLU A 152 16.10 26.49 27.21
CA GLU A 152 15.76 27.13 28.49
C GLU A 152 16.55 26.55 29.68
N ARG A 153 17.15 25.37 29.50
CA ARG A 153 17.94 24.63 30.51
C ARG A 153 19.45 24.71 30.25
N GLY A 154 19.90 25.67 29.44
CA GLY A 154 21.31 25.98 29.22
C GLY A 154 21.99 25.12 28.15
N VAL A 155 21.25 24.50 27.24
CA VAL A 155 21.80 23.73 26.10
C VAL A 155 21.63 24.49 24.80
N ASP A 156 22.75 24.81 24.14
CA ASP A 156 22.75 25.47 22.84
C ASP A 156 22.50 24.49 21.68
N GLN A 157 22.51 25.00 20.43
CA GLN A 157 22.31 24.15 19.25
C GLN A 157 23.41 23.10 19.05
N GLY A 158 24.66 23.42 19.44
CA GLY A 158 25.79 22.49 19.37
C GLY A 158 25.59 21.31 20.34
N GLY A 159 25.22 21.61 21.58
CA GLY A 159 24.86 20.62 22.59
C GLY A 159 23.69 19.75 22.17
N PHE A 160 22.65 20.32 21.55
CA PHE A 160 21.54 19.53 21.01
C PHE A 160 21.97 18.56 19.91
N ALA A 161 22.88 18.97 19.02
CA ALA A 161 23.41 18.08 17.99
C ALA A 161 24.17 16.88 18.59
N VAL A 162 24.93 17.12 19.67
CA VAL A 162 25.62 16.05 20.41
C VAL A 162 24.63 15.12 21.10
N ILE A 163 23.63 15.66 21.80
CA ILE A 163 22.57 14.87 22.46
C ILE A 163 21.87 13.98 21.43
N ARG A 164 21.42 14.56 20.32
CA ARG A 164 20.76 13.81 19.24
C ARG A 164 21.63 12.69 18.67
N SER A 165 22.93 12.94 18.47
CA SER A 165 23.84 11.91 17.97
C SER A 165 24.05 10.78 18.98
N LYS A 166 24.12 11.09 20.28
CA LYS A 166 24.17 10.06 21.34
C LYS A 166 22.88 9.25 21.42
N GLY A 167 21.74 9.90 21.23
CA GLY A 167 20.43 9.23 21.12
C GLY A 167 20.38 8.26 19.94
N ASP A 168 20.85 8.71 18.76
CA ASP A 168 20.98 7.84 17.58
C ASP A 168 21.88 6.64 17.86
N GLN A 169 23.04 6.86 18.49
CA GLN A 169 23.96 5.79 18.87
C GLN A 169 23.29 4.76 19.78
N ALA A 170 22.50 5.23 20.75
CA ALA A 170 21.74 4.38 21.66
C ALA A 170 20.63 3.59 20.96
N LEU A 171 19.89 4.22 20.04
CA LEU A 171 18.78 3.60 19.32
C LEU A 171 19.26 2.61 18.26
N PHE A 172 20.34 2.94 17.54
CA PHE A 172 20.84 2.20 16.39
C PHE A 172 22.06 1.32 16.73
N GLY A 173 22.19 0.85 17.97
CA GLY A 173 23.13 -0.23 18.29
C GLY A 173 24.59 0.16 18.13
N GLY A 174 24.93 1.40 18.46
CA GLY A 174 26.29 1.93 18.36
C GLY A 174 26.51 2.84 17.16
N PHE A 175 25.56 2.96 16.22
CA PHE A 175 25.68 3.87 15.08
C PHE A 175 25.15 5.27 15.41
N GLY A 176 26.05 6.26 15.51
CA GLY A 176 25.67 7.67 15.61
C GLY A 176 25.07 8.22 14.31
N THR A 177 24.63 9.49 14.32
CA THR A 177 23.92 10.11 13.19
C THR A 177 24.67 9.97 11.86
N ASN A 178 25.96 10.32 11.83
CA ASN A 178 26.76 10.29 10.60
C ASN A 178 27.03 8.87 10.11
N GLU A 179 27.17 7.92 11.02
CA GLU A 179 27.39 6.51 10.68
C GLU A 179 26.15 5.90 10.06
N MET A 180 24.98 6.21 10.63
CA MET A 180 23.69 5.85 10.03
C MET A 180 23.48 6.54 8.67
N LYS A 181 23.87 7.81 8.50
CA LYS A 181 23.81 8.46 7.18
C LYS A 181 24.62 7.71 6.13
N ARG A 182 25.86 7.33 6.44
CA ARG A 182 26.70 6.52 5.54
C ARG A 182 26.06 5.17 5.22
N LYS A 183 25.55 4.48 6.25
CA LYS A 183 24.88 3.18 6.09
C LYS A 183 23.67 3.25 5.17
N LEU A 184 22.85 4.30 5.32
CA LEU A 184 21.64 4.50 4.52
C LEU A 184 21.89 5.26 3.21
N ARG A 185 23.16 5.59 2.89
CA ARG A 185 23.54 6.40 1.72
C ARG A 185 22.81 7.76 1.67
N ALA A 186 22.53 8.32 2.84
CA ALA A 186 21.90 9.62 2.98
C ALA A 186 22.93 10.74 2.72
N PRO A 187 22.61 11.78 1.93
CA PRO A 187 23.50 12.92 1.72
C PRO A 187 23.82 13.65 3.02
N GLU A 188 25.07 14.07 3.20
CA GLU A 188 25.55 14.72 4.44
C GLU A 188 24.73 15.96 4.82
N LYS A 189 24.36 16.78 3.85
CA LYS A 189 23.58 18.02 4.06
C LYS A 189 22.11 17.76 4.41
N ARG A 190 21.63 16.52 4.33
CA ARG A 190 20.24 16.17 4.62
C ARG A 190 20.09 15.56 6.03
N PRO A 191 18.96 15.78 6.71
CA PRO A 191 18.67 15.10 7.97
C PRO A 191 18.63 13.58 7.81
N LEU A 192 19.19 12.84 8.78
CA LEU A 192 19.13 11.37 8.80
C LEU A 192 17.67 10.86 8.75
N ALA A 193 16.78 11.51 9.50
CA ALA A 193 15.37 11.14 9.60
C ALA A 193 14.62 11.15 8.26
N ASP A 194 15.15 11.84 7.24
CA ASP A 194 14.54 11.86 5.90
C ASP A 194 14.71 10.52 5.14
N PHE A 195 15.61 9.65 5.62
CA PHE A 195 15.97 8.36 4.99
C PHE A 195 15.72 7.16 5.90
N LEU A 196 15.20 7.40 7.10
CA LEU A 196 14.80 6.33 8.02
C LEU A 196 13.49 5.67 7.56
N SER A 197 13.31 4.41 7.92
CA SER A 197 12.01 3.74 7.80
C SER A 197 10.96 4.40 8.70
N THR A 198 9.67 4.25 8.37
CA THR A 198 8.57 4.79 9.18
C THR A 198 8.64 4.33 10.64
N LEU A 199 9.00 3.06 10.87
CA LEU A 199 9.15 2.50 12.20
C LEU A 199 10.31 3.14 12.98
N ALA A 200 11.47 3.31 12.34
CA ALA A 200 12.62 3.98 12.97
C ALA A 200 12.32 5.46 13.30
N ILE A 201 11.58 6.16 12.43
CA ILE A 201 11.12 7.53 12.70
C ILE A 201 10.22 7.56 13.94
N LYS A 202 9.23 6.66 14.03
CA LYS A 202 8.32 6.57 15.19
C LYS A 202 9.04 6.18 16.48
N ALA A 203 10.04 5.30 16.41
CA ALA A 203 10.86 4.94 17.56
C ALA A 203 11.63 6.16 18.09
N LYS A 204 12.24 6.94 17.18
CA LYS A 204 12.94 8.18 17.51
C LYS A 204 11.99 9.25 18.06
N ASP A 205 10.79 9.37 17.50
CA ASP A 205 9.72 10.27 17.97
C ASP A 205 9.34 9.96 19.42
N PHE A 206 9.08 8.68 19.70
CA PHE A 206 8.71 8.25 21.04
C PHE A 206 9.83 8.47 22.06
N ALA A 207 11.08 8.14 21.73
CA ALA A 207 12.23 8.43 22.59
C ALA A 207 12.40 9.94 22.85
N THR A 208 12.12 10.78 21.86
CA THR A 208 12.18 12.24 21.97
C THR A 208 11.09 12.79 22.90
N GLU A 209 9.86 12.26 22.81
CA GLU A 209 8.78 12.64 23.74
C GLU A 209 9.06 12.16 25.17
N MET A 210 9.56 10.93 25.36
CA MET A 210 9.99 10.43 26.68
C MET A 210 11.06 11.33 27.30
N THR A 211 12.07 11.71 26.50
CA THR A 211 13.12 12.64 26.94
C THR A 211 12.53 13.99 27.34
N SER A 212 11.64 14.55 26.50
CA SER A 212 10.99 15.85 26.76
C SER A 212 10.21 15.83 28.07
N HIS A 213 9.44 14.78 28.31
CA HIS A 213 8.70 14.57 29.55
C HIS A 213 9.64 14.53 30.75
N ASN A 214 10.67 13.68 30.71
CA ASN A 214 11.56 13.46 31.86
C ASN A 214 12.48 14.66 32.14
N VAL A 215 12.89 15.41 31.13
CA VAL A 215 13.66 16.65 31.31
C VAL A 215 12.84 17.70 32.07
N ILE A 216 11.54 17.78 31.82
CA ILE A 216 10.63 18.67 32.56
C ILE A 216 10.39 18.13 33.97
N GLU A 217 9.94 16.87 34.08
CA GLU A 217 9.55 16.22 35.34
C GLU A 217 10.69 16.24 36.38
N LYS A 218 11.93 16.02 35.93
CA LYS A 218 13.11 15.91 36.80
C LYS A 218 13.94 17.22 36.86
N ASP A 219 13.45 18.30 36.27
CA ASP A 219 14.15 19.60 36.14
C ASP A 219 15.62 19.46 35.69
N LEU A 220 15.88 18.61 34.69
CA LEU A 220 17.25 18.33 34.22
C LEU A 220 17.85 19.56 33.55
N LYS A 221 19.10 19.90 33.88
CA LYS A 221 19.79 21.09 33.37
C LYS A 221 21.17 20.76 32.80
N GLY A 222 21.58 21.48 31.76
CA GLY A 222 22.86 21.31 31.10
C GLY A 222 22.95 20.07 30.20
N ILE A 223 24.05 19.96 29.46
CA ILE A 223 24.21 18.98 28.37
C ILE A 223 24.24 17.55 28.90
N THR A 224 25.02 17.26 29.95
CA THR A 224 25.26 15.88 30.40
C THR A 224 24.00 15.19 30.94
N PRO A 225 23.26 15.76 31.91
CA PRO A 225 22.07 15.09 32.44
C PRO A 225 20.98 14.86 31.38
N ILE A 226 20.81 15.82 30.47
CA ILE A 226 19.85 15.74 29.38
C ILE A 226 20.30 14.69 28.34
N ALA A 227 21.59 14.62 28.03
CA ALA A 227 22.15 13.59 27.15
C ALA A 227 21.94 12.19 27.72
N ASP A 228 22.16 12.01 29.02
CA ASP A 228 22.02 10.71 29.68
C ASP A 228 20.56 10.25 29.70
N GLU A 229 19.62 11.17 29.98
CA GLU A 229 18.18 10.90 29.86
C GLU A 229 17.78 10.55 28.42
N HIS A 230 18.30 11.27 27.44
CA HIS A 230 18.02 10.98 26.03
C HIS A 230 18.57 9.61 25.61
N VAL A 231 19.77 9.25 26.07
CA VAL A 231 20.36 7.93 25.84
C VAL A 231 19.53 6.84 26.53
N ALA A 232 19.09 7.05 27.77
CA ALA A 232 18.26 6.10 28.50
C ALA A 232 16.92 5.86 27.80
N SER A 233 16.25 6.94 27.37
CA SER A 233 15.00 6.87 26.60
C SER A 233 15.18 6.09 25.29
N ASN A 234 16.24 6.37 24.51
CA ASN A 234 16.52 5.64 23.27
C ASN A 234 16.88 4.16 23.51
N LYS A 235 17.63 3.84 24.58
CA LYS A 235 17.90 2.45 24.98
C LYS A 235 16.61 1.71 25.32
N ALA A 236 15.69 2.32 26.07
CA ALA A 236 14.42 1.71 26.43
C ALA A 236 13.59 1.37 25.17
N VAL A 237 13.47 2.32 24.24
CA VAL A 237 12.79 2.07 22.96
C VAL A 237 13.48 0.98 22.15
N ARG A 238 14.81 1.00 22.07
CA ARG A 238 15.59 -0.05 21.40
C ARG A 238 15.32 -1.43 22.00
N GLN A 239 15.34 -1.56 23.33
CA GLN A 239 15.12 -2.86 23.97
C GLN A 239 13.73 -3.42 23.66
N SER A 240 12.69 -2.57 23.66
CA SER A 240 11.34 -2.97 23.25
C SER A 240 11.30 -3.52 21.82
N MET A 241 12.03 -2.88 20.89
CA MET A 241 12.14 -3.36 19.51
C MET A 241 12.91 -4.69 19.41
N LEU A 242 14.03 -4.82 20.14
CA LEU A 242 14.86 -6.04 20.14
C LEU A 242 14.11 -7.26 20.69
N GLN A 243 13.28 -7.08 21.72
CA GLN A 243 12.43 -8.15 22.27
C GLN A 243 11.45 -8.73 21.24
N ARG A 244 11.14 -7.98 20.18
CA ARG A 244 10.31 -8.42 19.06
C ARG A 244 11.12 -8.82 17.82
N GLY A 245 12.44 -8.98 17.97
CA GLY A 245 13.35 -9.34 16.88
C GLY A 245 13.64 -8.19 15.91
N ILE A 246 13.27 -6.95 16.25
CA ILE A 246 13.44 -5.79 15.37
C ILE A 246 14.73 -5.06 15.75
N LYS A 247 15.72 -5.07 14.84
CA LYS A 247 16.97 -4.32 14.98
C LYS A 247 16.85 -2.98 14.21
N PRO A 248 16.73 -1.82 14.89
CA PRO A 248 16.50 -0.52 14.25
C PRO A 248 17.49 -0.19 13.12
N GLU A 249 18.77 -0.51 13.31
CA GLU A 249 19.88 -0.28 12.40
C GLU A 249 19.91 -1.23 11.18
N GLN A 250 19.07 -2.26 11.17
CA GLN A 250 18.92 -3.21 10.06
C GLN A 250 17.65 -2.96 9.25
N LEU A 251 16.79 -2.02 9.68
CA LEU A 251 15.60 -1.65 8.93
C LEU A 251 15.99 -1.05 7.57
N PRO A 252 15.22 -1.33 6.51
CA PRO A 252 15.53 -0.84 5.17
C PRO A 252 15.51 0.68 5.11
N ALA A 253 16.40 1.24 4.29
CA ALA A 253 16.44 2.67 4.03
C ALA A 253 15.14 3.12 3.34
N GLY A 254 14.60 4.26 3.78
CA GLY A 254 13.52 4.93 3.09
C GLY A 254 14.04 5.76 1.91
N GLU A 255 13.23 5.88 0.85
CA GLU A 255 13.39 6.97 -0.12
C GLU A 255 13.38 8.31 0.64
N ASP A 256 14.11 9.30 0.12
CA ASP A 256 14.04 10.68 0.60
C ASP A 256 12.58 11.14 0.79
N VAL A 257 12.19 11.36 2.05
CA VAL A 257 10.83 11.77 2.42
C VAL A 257 10.35 13.03 1.70
N LYS A 258 11.24 13.95 1.33
CA LYS A 258 10.88 15.17 0.58
C LYS A 258 10.52 14.88 -0.86
N LYS A 259 11.12 13.85 -1.48
CA LYS A 259 10.70 13.37 -2.80
C LYS A 259 9.31 12.75 -2.73
N VAL A 260 9.08 11.94 -1.70
CA VAL A 260 7.80 11.29 -1.45
C VAL A 260 6.68 12.29 -1.18
N GLU A 261 6.92 13.28 -0.33
CA GLU A 261 5.98 14.38 -0.07
C GLU A 261 5.60 15.13 -1.36
N ARG A 262 6.59 15.43 -2.22
CA ARG A 262 6.33 16.09 -3.52
C ARG A 262 5.51 15.20 -4.46
N ARG A 263 5.83 13.90 -4.53
CA ARG A 263 5.08 12.92 -5.33
C ARG A 263 3.62 12.88 -4.87
N SER A 264 3.36 12.67 -3.58
CA SER A 264 2.01 12.65 -3.01
C SER A 264 1.21 13.94 -3.29
N ASN A 265 1.85 15.11 -3.13
CA ASN A 265 1.21 16.41 -3.41
C ASN A 265 0.90 16.61 -4.90
N SER A 266 1.78 16.15 -5.79
CA SER A 266 1.57 16.25 -7.24
C SER A 266 0.41 15.35 -7.71
N GLU A 267 0.31 14.17 -7.11
CA GLU A 267 -0.74 13.20 -7.42
C GLU A 267 -2.11 13.68 -6.91
N GLN A 268 -2.20 14.23 -5.69
CA GLN A 268 -3.43 14.87 -5.19
C GLN A 268 -3.89 16.02 -6.09
N LYS A 269 -2.96 16.84 -6.60
CA LYS A 269 -3.28 17.91 -7.56
C LYS A 269 -3.76 17.38 -8.91
N SER A 270 -3.30 16.20 -9.33
CA SER A 270 -3.76 15.55 -10.56
C SER A 270 -5.16 14.93 -10.42
N LEU A 271 -5.53 14.49 -9.21
CA LEU A 271 -6.85 13.92 -8.92
C LEU A 271 -7.94 15.00 -8.78
N THR A 272 -7.58 16.16 -8.24
CA THR A 272 -8.49 17.31 -8.09
C THR A 272 -8.67 18.10 -9.40
N LYS A 273 -7.70 18.02 -10.31
CA LYS A 273 -7.86 18.51 -11.69
C LYS A 273 -8.47 17.39 -12.52
N GLY A 274 -9.79 17.40 -12.67
CA GLY A 274 -10.51 16.51 -13.58
C GLY A 274 -9.91 16.49 -14.99
N PRO A 275 -10.31 15.54 -15.87
CA PRO A 275 -9.64 15.27 -17.13
C PRO A 275 -9.44 16.56 -17.91
N ARG A 276 -8.18 16.88 -18.27
CA ARG A 276 -7.88 18.01 -19.15
C ARG A 276 -8.70 17.81 -20.42
N ARG A 277 -9.77 18.61 -20.59
CA ARG A 277 -10.50 18.72 -21.87
C ARG A 277 -9.45 19.02 -22.92
N GLY A 278 -9.19 18.04 -23.79
CA GLY A 278 -8.30 18.19 -24.93
C GLY A 278 -8.70 19.44 -25.68
N GLY A 279 -7.73 20.34 -25.89
CA GLY A 279 -7.97 21.57 -26.64
C GLY A 279 -8.58 21.22 -27.98
N ARG A 280 -9.77 21.77 -28.26
CA ARG A 280 -10.28 21.86 -29.62
C ARG A 280 -9.21 22.59 -30.43
N LYS A 281 -8.53 21.87 -31.33
CA LYS A 281 -7.93 22.52 -32.49
C LYS A 281 -9.10 23.20 -33.21
N LYS A 282 -9.04 24.53 -33.29
CA LYS A 282 -9.85 25.28 -34.24
C LYS A 282 -9.21 25.03 -35.60
N ASP A 283 -9.97 24.37 -36.46
CA ASP A 283 -9.78 24.48 -37.91
C ASP A 283 -10.15 25.90 -38.36
#